data_AF-A0A7S2EZV9-F1
#
_entry.id   AF-A0A7S2EZV9-F1
#
_cell.length_a   1.000
_cell.length_b   1.000
_cell.length_c   1.000
_cell.angle_alpha   90.00
_cell.angle_beta   90.00
_cell.angle_gamma   90.00
#
_symmetry.space_group_name_H-M   'P 1'
#
loop_
_entity.id
_entity.type
_entity.pdbx_description
1 polymer ?
#
loop_
_entity_poly.entity_id
_entity_poly.type
_entity_poly.pdbx_seq_one_letter_code
_entity_poly.pdbx_strand_id
1 'polypeptide(L)'
;GKPAGFKRLSELIAEPQLFKGGIRAGDIIQGRIGTCFLLGAMGAVSSNKPKAVKKMFIKYDTRVGVYGVRFCVDGEWTYVVVDDWMPVDAHDRLLYAKSKDADEVWCPILEKAYCKLHTCYEMCD
;
A
#
# COMPACT_ATOMS: atom_id res chain seq x y z
N GLY A 1 3.44 14.40 -7.60
CA GLY A 1 3.38 14.89 -9.00
C GLY A 1 2.18 14.27 -9.69
N LYS A 2 1.57 14.94 -10.68
CA LYS A 2 0.43 14.41 -11.43
C LYS A 2 0.80 13.05 -12.07
N PRO A 3 -0.04 12.01 -11.97
CA PRO A 3 0.22 10.74 -12.63
C PRO A 3 0.23 10.90 -14.15
N ALA A 4 1.14 10.18 -14.82
CA ALA A 4 1.13 10.06 -16.27
C ALA A 4 0.08 9.05 -16.74
N GLY A 5 -0.29 8.10 -15.89
CA GLY A 5 -1.34 7.12 -16.13
C GLY A 5 -1.58 6.24 -14.91
N PHE A 6 -2.43 5.22 -15.09
CA PHE A 6 -2.68 4.17 -14.12
C PHE A 6 -2.45 2.80 -14.78
N LYS A 7 -1.83 1.88 -14.04
CA LYS A 7 -1.60 0.49 -14.46
C LYS A 7 -1.87 -0.46 -13.31
N ARG A 8 -2.31 -1.68 -13.60
CA ARG A 8 -2.40 -2.73 -12.58
C ARG A 8 -1.01 -3.18 -12.15
N LEU A 9 -0.92 -3.70 -10.93
CA LEU A 9 0.32 -4.29 -10.43
C LEU A 9 0.79 -5.46 -11.31
N SER A 10 -0.13 -6.27 -11.84
CA SER A 10 0.20 -7.36 -12.77
C SER A 10 0.74 -6.92 -14.13
N GLU A 11 0.59 -5.64 -14.51
CA GLU A 11 1.21 -5.07 -15.70
C GLU A 11 2.64 -4.56 -15.44
N LEU A 12 2.97 -4.31 -14.17
CA LEU A 12 4.24 -3.72 -13.73
C LEU A 12 5.19 -4.75 -13.11
N ILE A 13 4.65 -5.84 -12.58
CA ILE A 13 5.32 -6.84 -11.76
C ILE A 13 4.95 -8.22 -12.31
N ALA A 14 5.95 -9.06 -12.57
CA ALA A 14 5.74 -10.36 -13.20
C ALA A 14 4.95 -11.33 -12.32
N GLU A 15 5.31 -11.42 -11.03
CA GLU A 15 4.67 -12.32 -10.08
C GLU A 15 4.27 -11.57 -8.79
N PRO A 16 3.24 -10.70 -8.82
CA PRO A 16 2.87 -9.94 -7.64
C PRO A 16 2.43 -10.87 -6.52
N GLN A 17 3.03 -10.67 -5.34
CA GLN A 17 2.69 -11.36 -4.10
C GLN A 17 2.49 -10.32 -3.01
N LEU A 18 1.44 -10.48 -2.20
CA LEU A 18 1.18 -9.50 -1.14
C LEU A 18 2.35 -9.44 -0.15
N PHE A 19 2.86 -10.59 0.28
CA PHE A 19 4.04 -10.71 1.14
C PHE A 19 4.99 -11.75 0.58
N LYS A 20 6.25 -11.38 0.31
CA LYS A 20 7.28 -12.28 -0.22
C LYS A 20 8.48 -12.26 0.73
N GLY A 21 8.72 -13.37 1.42
CA GLY A 21 9.82 -13.48 2.41
C GLY A 21 9.56 -12.83 3.77
N GLY A 22 8.36 -12.27 4.02
CA GLY A 22 7.97 -11.66 5.29
C GLY A 22 7.81 -10.15 5.19
N ILE A 23 7.62 -9.46 6.32
CA ILE A 23 7.58 -7.99 6.34
C ILE A 23 8.85 -7.53 7.04
N ARG A 24 9.72 -6.79 6.35
CA ARG A 24 10.87 -6.13 6.97
C ARG A 24 10.74 -4.64 6.74
N ALA A 25 11.02 -3.84 7.75
CA ALA A 25 10.90 -2.38 7.63
C ALA A 25 11.89 -1.75 6.65
N GLY A 26 13.03 -2.41 6.41
CA GLY A 26 13.96 -2.03 5.35
C GLY A 26 13.41 -2.25 3.93
N ASP A 27 12.19 -2.79 3.80
CA ASP A 27 11.56 -3.04 2.52
C ASP A 27 10.77 -1.83 2.00
N ILE A 28 10.50 -0.79 2.80
CA ILE A 28 9.75 0.38 2.32
C ILE A 28 10.69 1.34 1.57
N ILE A 29 10.49 1.45 0.27
CA ILE A 29 11.11 2.51 -0.56
C ILE A 29 10.06 3.58 -0.80
N GLN A 30 10.30 4.78 -0.28
CA GLN A 30 9.40 5.91 -0.42
C GLN A 30 9.14 6.25 -1.90
N GLY A 31 7.87 6.42 -2.24
CA GLY A 31 7.42 6.89 -3.55
C GLY A 31 7.54 8.40 -3.71
N ARG A 32 6.91 8.92 -4.77
CA ARG A 32 6.89 10.34 -5.13
C ARG A 32 5.64 11.08 -4.65
N ILE A 33 4.77 10.37 -3.93
CA ILE A 33 3.60 10.92 -3.25
C ILE A 33 4.04 11.30 -1.84
N GLY A 34 3.68 12.51 -1.39
CA GLY A 34 4.20 13.17 -0.18
C GLY A 34 3.74 12.55 1.15
N THR A 35 3.69 11.23 1.24
CA THR A 35 3.22 10.41 2.37
C THR A 35 4.36 10.04 3.32
N CYS A 36 5.43 10.85 3.40
CA CYS A 36 6.61 10.53 4.21
C CYS A 36 6.29 10.30 5.70
N PHE A 37 5.32 11.02 6.27
CA PHE A 37 4.86 10.82 7.64
C PHE A 37 4.21 9.44 7.82
N LEU A 38 3.37 9.03 6.87
CA LEU A 38 2.74 7.71 6.84
C LEU A 38 3.79 6.61 6.67
N LEU A 39 4.73 6.79 5.75
CA LEU A 39 5.80 5.82 5.50
C LEU A 39 6.71 5.65 6.71
N GLY A 40 6.99 6.73 7.46
CA GLY A 40 7.69 6.65 8.73
C GLY A 40 6.93 5.82 9.78
N ALA A 41 5.62 6.05 9.92
CA ALA A 41 4.77 5.28 10.81
C ALA A 41 4.66 3.80 10.39
N MET A 42 4.46 3.53 9.10
CA MET A 42 4.43 2.17 8.53
C MET A 42 5.78 1.47 8.69
N GLY A 43 6.89 2.18 8.51
CA GLY A 43 8.25 1.71 8.78
C GLY A 43 8.45 1.33 10.24
N ALA A 44 7.97 2.14 11.18
CA ALA A 44 8.04 1.85 12.60
C ALA A 44 7.19 0.63 12.99
N VAL A 45 5.97 0.51 12.46
CA VAL A 45 5.07 -0.63 12.74
C VAL A 45 5.60 -1.91 12.11
N SER A 46 6.07 -1.86 10.86
CA SER A 46 6.71 -3.02 10.20
C SER A 46 8.00 -3.45 10.89
N SER A 47 8.78 -2.52 11.46
CA SER A 47 10.03 -2.82 12.20
C SER A 47 9.75 -3.57 13.49
N ASN A 48 8.82 -3.04 14.28
CA ASN A 48 8.60 -3.49 15.65
C ASN A 48 7.55 -4.58 15.74
N LYS A 49 6.58 -4.58 14.82
CA LYS A 49 5.39 -5.46 14.84
C LYS A 49 4.99 -5.88 13.42
N PRO A 50 5.84 -6.63 12.68
CA PRO A 50 5.51 -7.10 11.32
C PRO A 50 4.23 -7.94 11.27
N LYS A 51 3.92 -8.69 12.33
CA LYS A 51 2.64 -9.43 12.45
C LYS A 51 1.41 -8.50 12.49
N ALA A 52 1.55 -7.27 13.00
CA ALA A 52 0.46 -6.30 13.00
C ALA A 52 0.12 -5.86 11.57
N VAL A 53 1.13 -5.57 10.75
CA VAL A 53 0.92 -5.21 9.33
C VAL A 53 0.22 -6.35 8.59
N LYS A 54 0.67 -7.61 8.76
CA LYS A 54 -0.05 -8.76 8.17
C LYS A 54 -1.53 -8.83 8.60
N LYS A 55 -1.82 -8.54 9.88
CA LYS A 55 -3.18 -8.54 10.43
C LYS A 55 -4.04 -7.37 9.96
N MET A 56 -3.48 -6.35 9.30
CA MET A 56 -4.25 -5.29 8.67
C MET A 56 -4.91 -5.78 7.38
N PHE A 57 -4.28 -6.70 6.65
CA PHE A 57 -4.84 -7.30 5.44
C PHE A 57 -5.77 -8.46 5.81
N ILE A 58 -7.07 -8.20 5.79
CA ILE A 58 -8.09 -9.15 6.29
C ILE A 58 -8.51 -10.19 5.27
N LYS A 59 -8.54 -9.82 3.97
CA LYS A 59 -8.91 -10.68 2.86
C LYS A 59 -8.40 -10.05 1.56
N TYR A 60 -7.88 -10.85 0.65
CA TYR A 60 -7.39 -10.39 -0.63
C TYR A 60 -7.36 -11.53 -1.64
N ASP A 61 -7.41 -11.19 -2.93
CA ASP A 61 -7.01 -12.09 -4.02
C ASP A 61 -6.10 -11.30 -4.96
N THR A 62 -4.81 -11.61 -4.91
CA THR A 62 -3.78 -10.92 -5.70
C THR A 62 -3.92 -11.16 -7.20
N ARG A 63 -4.54 -12.28 -7.62
CA ARG A 63 -4.77 -12.57 -9.05
C ARG A 63 -5.89 -11.71 -9.62
N VAL A 64 -6.90 -11.42 -8.80
CA VAL A 64 -8.02 -10.53 -9.17
C VAL A 64 -7.62 -9.06 -8.99
N GLY A 65 -6.72 -8.79 -8.05
CA GLY A 65 -6.25 -7.45 -7.72
C GLY A 65 -7.14 -6.73 -6.71
N VAL A 66 -7.72 -7.44 -5.73
CA VAL A 66 -8.60 -6.86 -4.70
C VAL A 66 -8.07 -7.13 -3.29
N TYR A 67 -8.10 -6.09 -2.44
CA TYR A 67 -7.49 -6.12 -1.11
C TYR A 67 -8.39 -5.40 -0.10
N GLY A 68 -8.73 -6.10 0.98
CA GLY A 68 -9.37 -5.56 2.18
C GLY A 68 -8.33 -5.28 3.26
N VAL A 69 -8.25 -4.02 3.68
CA VAL A 69 -7.33 -3.51 4.69
C VAL A 69 -8.14 -2.89 5.83
N ARG A 70 -7.74 -3.14 7.08
CA ARG A 70 -8.34 -2.48 8.26
C ARG A 70 -7.34 -1.56 8.95
N PHE A 71 -7.87 -0.45 9.43
CA PHE A 71 -7.17 0.54 10.25
C PHE A 71 -7.92 0.69 11.57
N CYS A 72 -7.21 1.05 12.63
CA CYS A 72 -7.82 1.48 13.88
C CYS A 72 -7.80 3.01 13.89
N VAL A 73 -8.96 3.65 13.76
CA VAL A 73 -9.12 5.11 13.76
C VAL A 73 -9.96 5.47 14.98
N ASP A 74 -9.42 6.31 15.86
CA ASP A 74 -10.07 6.73 17.11
C ASP A 74 -10.58 5.56 17.99
N GLY A 75 -9.87 4.43 17.96
CA GLY A 75 -10.20 3.23 18.73
C GLY A 75 -11.15 2.26 18.01
N GLU A 76 -11.71 2.63 16.87
CA GLU A 76 -12.65 1.84 16.10
C GLU A 76 -12.02 1.22 14.86
N TRP A 77 -12.47 0.02 14.49
CA TRP A 77 -11.98 -0.68 13.30
C TRP A 77 -12.68 -0.18 12.04
N THR A 78 -11.94 0.52 11.19
CA THR A 78 -12.40 0.98 9.87
C THR A 78 -11.81 0.11 8.76
N TYR A 79 -12.66 -0.31 7.82
CA TYR A 79 -12.31 -1.23 6.74
C TYR A 79 -12.32 -0.52 5.40
N VAL A 80 -11.26 -0.75 4.61
CA VAL A 80 -11.07 -0.15 3.29
C VAL A 80 -10.82 -1.26 2.28
N VAL A 81 -11.58 -1.24 1.20
CA VAL A 81 -11.35 -2.11 0.04
C VAL A 81 -10.71 -1.29 -1.08
N VAL A 82 -9.61 -1.78 -1.63
CA VAL A 82 -8.90 -1.19 -2.77
C VAL A 82 -8.62 -2.23 -3.85
N ASP A 83 -8.62 -1.77 -5.09
CA ASP A 83 -8.07 -2.50 -6.23
C ASP A 83 -6.55 -2.25 -6.39
N ASP A 84 -5.93 -2.89 -7.38
CA ASP A 84 -4.50 -2.79 -7.69
C ASP A 84 -4.13 -1.83 -8.81
N TRP A 85 -5.03 -0.94 -9.24
CA TRP A 85 -4.67 0.13 -10.18
C TRP A 85 -3.82 1.19 -9.49
N MET A 86 -2.58 1.35 -9.95
CA MET A 86 -1.60 2.23 -9.33
C MET A 86 -1.24 3.41 -10.23
N PRO A 87 -1.07 4.62 -9.65
CA PRO A 87 -0.55 5.76 -10.38
C PRO A 87 0.92 5.55 -10.74
N VAL A 88 1.27 5.81 -12.00
CA VAL A 88 2.65 5.69 -12.51
C VAL A 88 3.16 6.99 -13.11
N ASP A 89 4.48 7.14 -13.18
CA ASP A 89 5.13 8.18 -13.96
C ASP A 89 5.27 7.80 -15.45
N ALA A 90 5.83 8.71 -16.26
CA ALA A 90 5.99 8.51 -17.70
C ALA A 90 6.92 7.33 -18.08
N HIS A 91 7.59 6.72 -17.11
CA HIS A 91 8.46 5.55 -17.30
C HIS A 91 7.87 4.30 -16.62
N ASP A 92 6.55 4.28 -16.39
CA ASP A 92 5.84 3.18 -15.73
C ASP A 92 6.32 2.86 -14.30
N ARG A 93 6.93 3.83 -13.61
CA ARG A 93 7.35 3.63 -12.22
C ARG A 93 6.24 4.07 -11.27
N LEU A 94 5.98 3.24 -10.27
CA LEU A 94 5.01 3.52 -9.20
C LEU A 94 5.30 4.89 -8.55
N LEU A 95 4.25 5.69 -8.38
CA LEU A 95 4.31 6.92 -7.60
C LEU A 95 4.12 6.66 -6.11
N TYR A 96 3.41 5.60 -5.74
CA TYR A 96 3.36 5.09 -4.36
C TYR A 96 4.69 4.44 -3.98
N ALA A 97 4.85 4.20 -2.68
CA ALA A 97 5.90 3.40 -2.09
C ALA A 97 5.88 1.98 -2.64
N LYS A 98 7.05 1.38 -2.67
CA LYS A 98 7.27 0.02 -3.15
C LYS A 98 8.04 -0.79 -2.13
N SER A 99 7.87 -2.10 -2.17
CA SER A 99 8.75 -3.00 -1.45
C SER A 99 10.14 -3.02 -2.09
N LYS A 100 11.16 -3.47 -1.33
CA LYS A 100 12.50 -3.70 -1.84
C LYS A 100 12.56 -4.92 -2.76
N ASP A 101 11.79 -5.96 -2.46
CA ASP A 101 11.51 -7.05 -3.41
C ASP A 101 10.52 -6.54 -4.46
N ALA A 102 10.88 -6.66 -5.73
CA ALA A 102 10.10 -6.16 -6.85
C ALA A 102 8.74 -6.85 -6.99
N ASP A 103 8.62 -8.08 -6.48
CA ASP A 103 7.39 -8.87 -6.55
C ASP A 103 6.49 -8.68 -5.32
N GLU A 104 6.95 -7.94 -4.29
CA GLU A 104 6.19 -7.72 -3.08
C GLU A 104 5.36 -6.41 -3.14
N VAL A 105 4.06 -6.50 -2.81
CA VAL A 105 3.13 -5.40 -3.07
C VAL A 105 2.38 -4.85 -1.86
N TRP A 106 2.69 -5.27 -0.62
CA TRP A 106 1.98 -4.72 0.55
C TRP A 106 2.19 -3.22 0.74
N CYS A 107 3.39 -2.70 0.46
CA CYS A 107 3.71 -1.27 0.58
C CYS A 107 2.76 -0.37 -0.24
N PRO A 108 2.67 -0.53 -1.58
CA PRO A 108 1.82 0.34 -2.40
C PRO A 108 0.32 0.12 -2.10
N ILE A 109 -0.10 -1.10 -1.76
CA ILE A 109 -1.50 -1.38 -1.42
C ILE A 109 -1.89 -0.72 -0.09
N LEU A 110 -1.03 -0.82 0.93
CA LEU A 110 -1.29 -0.23 2.24
C LEU A 110 -1.35 1.29 2.17
N GLU A 111 -0.42 1.91 1.43
CA GLU A 111 -0.43 3.35 1.18
C GLU A 111 -1.70 3.77 0.45
N LYS A 112 -2.09 3.07 -0.63
CA LYS A 112 -3.33 3.37 -1.37
C LYS A 112 -4.57 3.28 -0.46
N ALA A 113 -4.65 2.24 0.36
CA ALA A 113 -5.76 2.06 1.30
C ALA A 113 -5.82 3.18 2.34
N TYR A 114 -4.66 3.63 2.83
CA TYR A 114 -4.58 4.76 3.76
C TYR A 114 -4.95 6.09 3.07
N CYS A 115 -4.45 6.35 1.87
CA CYS A 115 -4.87 7.53 1.10
C CYS A 115 -6.38 7.54 0.89
N LYS A 116 -6.98 6.40 0.52
CA LYS A 116 -8.44 6.28 0.37
C LYS A 116 -9.18 6.56 1.69
N LEU A 117 -8.69 6.01 2.81
CA LEU A 117 -9.25 6.28 4.13
C LEU A 117 -9.28 7.79 4.40
N HIS A 118 -8.12 8.45 4.30
CA HIS A 118 -7.97 9.86 4.66
C HIS A 118 -8.62 10.83 3.69
N THR A 119 -8.61 10.56 2.38
CA THR A 119 -9.38 11.36 1.42
C THR A 119 -10.88 11.22 1.65
N CYS A 120 -11.37 10.06 2.10
CA CYS A 120 -12.77 9.94 2.50
C CYS A 120 -13.08 10.73 3.78
N TYR A 121 -12.19 10.76 4.77
CA TYR A 121 -12.34 11.58 5.98
C TYR A 121 -12.29 13.08 5.66
N GLU A 122 -11.30 13.54 4.88
CA GLU A 122 -11.17 14.95 4.46
C GLU A 122 -12.36 15.45 3.62
N MET A 123 -13.15 14.56 3.02
CA MET A 123 -14.34 14.89 2.24
C MET A 123 -15.65 14.80 3.04
N CYS A 124 -15.60 14.31 4.30
CA CYS A 124 -16.76 14.24 5.20
C CYS A 124 -16.84 15.42 6.18
N ASP A 125 -15.80 16.25 6.26
CA ASP A 125 -15.76 17.54 6.96
C ASP A 125 -16.00 18.71 5.97
#